data_AF-A0A6M0AJ44-F1
#
_entry.id   AF-A0A6M0AJ44-F1
#
_cell.length_a   1.000
_cell.length_b   1.000
_cell.length_c   1.000
_cell.angle_alpha   90.00
_cell.angle_beta   90.00
_cell.angle_gamma   90.00
#
_symmetry.space_group_name_H-M   'P 1'
#
loop_
_entity.id
_entity.type
_entity.pdbx_description
1 polymer ?
#
loop_
_entity_poly.entity_id
_entity_poly.type
_entity_poly.pdbx_seq_one_letter_code
_entity_poly.pdbx_strand_id
1 'polypeptide(L)'
;MDNLHHLSVNTNESQSQSLAQAAAEIQQLLKQLEQTNPTATEAQQKAFVSAAIAPTKKERLINALKEGGQGAIEEFLDNPYLNVAIRIIEGWRNP
;
A
#
# COMPACT_ATOMS: atom_id res chain seq x y z
N MET A 1 29.16 33.87 3.36
CA MET A 1 27.86 34.18 2.77
C MET A 1 27.71 33.26 1.57
N ASP A 2 26.47 32.80 1.33
CA ASP A 2 25.99 32.06 0.15
C ASP A 2 26.36 30.56 0.08
N ASN A 3 25.46 29.59 -0.06
CA ASN A 3 24.00 29.62 -0.06
C ASN A 3 23.50 28.18 0.21
N LEU A 4 22.44 28.06 1.01
CA LEU A 4 21.65 26.85 1.18
C LEU A 4 21.04 26.45 -0.18
N HIS A 5 21.20 25.20 -0.63
CA HIS A 5 20.22 24.44 -1.45
C HIS A 5 20.84 23.12 -1.97
N HIS A 6 20.85 22.06 -1.15
CA HIS A 6 20.95 20.70 -1.68
C HIS A 6 20.39 19.65 -0.71
N LEU A 7 19.09 19.72 -0.38
CA LEU A 7 18.45 18.68 0.45
C LEU A 7 17.05 18.24 0.00
N SER A 8 16.51 18.69 -1.13
CA SER A 8 15.10 18.41 -1.48
C SER A 8 14.86 17.30 -2.52
N VAL A 9 15.89 16.64 -3.05
CA VAL A 9 15.70 15.62 -4.12
C VAL A 9 15.56 14.18 -3.60
N ASN A 10 16.05 13.84 -2.40
CA ASN A 10 16.08 12.43 -1.94
C ASN A 10 14.84 11.94 -1.18
N THR A 11 13.99 12.84 -0.67
CA THR A 11 12.86 12.44 0.18
C THR A 11 11.72 11.85 -0.66
N ASN A 12 11.43 12.44 -1.83
CA ASN A 12 10.33 12.02 -2.68
C ASN A 12 10.58 10.68 -3.38
N GLU A 13 11.80 10.43 -3.88
CA GLU A 13 12.15 9.13 -4.49
C GLU A 13 12.08 8.00 -3.47
N SER A 14 12.57 8.24 -2.25
CA SER A 14 12.51 7.29 -1.14
C SER A 14 11.08 6.95 -0.74
N GLN A 15 10.17 7.93 -0.79
CA GLN A 15 8.74 7.76 -0.49
C GLN A 15 8.00 7.00 -1.60
N SER A 16 8.23 7.32 -2.87
CA SER A 16 7.62 6.61 -4.01
C SER A 16 8.11 5.16 -4.09
N GLN A 17 9.41 4.91 -3.92
CA GLN A 17 9.95 3.54 -3.84
C GLN A 17 9.32 2.76 -2.67
N SER A 18 9.21 3.42 -1.52
CA SER A 18 8.60 2.84 -0.33
C SER A 18 7.11 2.51 -0.49
N LEU A 19 6.37 3.33 -1.24
CA LEU A 19 4.96 3.11 -1.55
C LEU A 19 4.79 1.97 -2.56
N ALA A 20 5.59 1.97 -3.64
CA ALA A 20 5.61 0.90 -4.63
C ALA A 20 5.89 -0.46 -3.98
N GLN A 21 6.85 -0.53 -3.06
CA GLN A 21 7.15 -1.73 -2.28
C GLN A 21 5.98 -2.18 -1.42
N ALA A 22 5.26 -1.25 -0.79
CA ALA A 22 4.11 -1.57 0.05
C ALA A 22 2.93 -2.08 -0.78
N ALA A 23 2.64 -1.46 -1.92
CA ALA A 23 1.61 -1.90 -2.86
C ALA A 23 1.93 -3.29 -3.44
N ALA A 24 3.16 -3.49 -3.89
CA ALA A 24 3.62 -4.79 -4.39
C ALA A 24 3.49 -5.90 -3.34
N GLU A 25 3.76 -5.60 -2.07
CA GLU A 25 3.61 -6.57 -0.98
C GLU A 25 2.15 -6.97 -0.73
N ILE A 26 1.21 -6.02 -0.72
CA ILE A 26 -0.23 -6.35 -0.65
C ILE A 26 -0.61 -7.27 -1.80
N GLN A 27 -0.18 -6.94 -3.03
CA GLN A 27 -0.49 -7.75 -4.19
C GLN A 27 0.06 -9.18 -4.06
N GLN A 28 1.30 -9.34 -3.60
CA GLN A 28 1.89 -10.66 -3.38
C GLN A 28 1.12 -11.46 -2.32
N LEU A 29 0.72 -10.81 -1.23
CA LEU A 29 -0.06 -11.44 -0.17
C LEU A 29 -1.45 -11.87 -0.65
N LEU A 30 -2.13 -11.03 -1.45
CA LEU A 30 -3.42 -11.38 -2.05
C LEU A 30 -3.29 -12.54 -3.06
N LYS A 31 -2.25 -12.54 -3.90
CA LYS A 31 -1.93 -13.65 -4.81
C LYS A 31 -1.71 -14.96 -4.04
N GLN A 32 -0.94 -14.92 -2.96
CA GLN A 32 -0.71 -16.10 -2.11
C GLN A 32 -2.01 -16.59 -1.46
N LEU A 33 -2.84 -15.67 -0.96
CA LEU A 33 -4.10 -16.03 -0.33
C LEU A 33 -5.08 -16.64 -1.34
N GLU A 34 -5.15 -16.10 -2.55
CA GLU A 34 -5.99 -16.65 -3.64
C GLU A 34 -5.57 -18.08 -4.01
N GLN A 35 -4.27 -18.37 -4.05
CA GLN A 35 -3.75 -19.71 -4.33
C GLN A 35 -4.05 -20.73 -3.22
N THR A 36 -4.06 -20.29 -1.96
CA THR A 36 -4.21 -21.17 -0.79
C THR A 36 -5.65 -21.27 -0.30
N ASN A 37 -6.45 -20.22 -0.52
CA ASN A 37 -7.84 -20.11 -0.12
C ASN A 37 -8.61 -19.17 -1.08
N PRO A 38 -8.99 -19.66 -2.28
CA PRO A 38 -9.66 -18.85 -3.31
C PRO A 38 -11.05 -18.36 -2.90
N THR A 39 -11.66 -18.97 -1.88
CA THR A 39 -12.96 -18.55 -1.33
C THR A 39 -12.82 -17.66 -0.09
N ALA A 40 -11.63 -17.09 0.15
CA ALA A 40 -11.41 -16.16 1.25
C ALA A 40 -12.32 -14.93 1.14
N THR A 41 -13.11 -14.69 2.18
CA THR A 41 -13.94 -13.50 2.32
C THR A 41 -13.09 -12.23 2.43
N GLU A 42 -13.68 -11.07 2.17
CA GLU A 42 -12.99 -9.77 2.30
C GLU A 42 -12.40 -9.57 3.71
N ALA A 43 -13.10 -10.03 4.75
CA ALA A 43 -12.61 -9.97 6.13
C ALA A 43 -11.35 -10.84 6.33
N GLN A 44 -11.30 -12.03 5.73
CA GLN A 44 -10.12 -12.90 5.78
C GLN A 44 -8.96 -12.32 4.97
N GLN A 45 -9.22 -11.72 3.81
CA GLN A 45 -8.21 -11.02 3.01
C GLN A 45 -7.59 -9.86 3.80
N LYS A 46 -8.43 -9.00 4.39
CA LYS A 46 -7.97 -7.92 5.27
C LYS A 46 -7.16 -8.46 6.44
N ALA A 47 -7.66 -9.48 7.15
CA ALA A 47 -6.97 -10.03 8.32
C ALA A 47 -5.60 -10.62 7.95
N PHE A 48 -5.53 -11.39 6.87
CA PHE A 48 -4.29 -11.99 6.37
C PHE A 48 -3.25 -10.93 5.99
N VAL A 49 -3.64 -9.96 5.16
CA VAL A 49 -2.74 -8.87 4.74
C VAL A 49 -2.31 -8.03 5.94
N SER A 50 -3.22 -7.70 6.85
CA SER A 50 -2.93 -6.90 8.04
C SER A 50 -1.95 -7.58 9.00
N ALA A 51 -2.00 -8.92 9.09
CA ALA A 51 -1.11 -9.69 9.93
C ALA A 51 0.30 -9.84 9.33
N ALA A 52 0.40 -9.85 8.00
CA ALA A 52 1.66 -10.09 7.31
C ALA A 52 2.44 -8.80 6.96
N ILE A 53 1.73 -7.69 6.70
CA ILE A 53 2.36 -6.43 6.30
C ILE A 53 2.95 -5.67 7.48
N ALA A 54 4.13 -5.08 7.28
CA ALA A 54 4.77 -4.27 8.32
C ALA A 54 3.94 -3.01 8.68
N PRO A 55 3.86 -2.60 9.97
CA PRO A 55 3.10 -1.42 10.39
C PRO A 55 3.47 -0.14 9.63
N THR A 56 4.76 0.07 9.36
CA THR A 56 5.25 1.25 8.62
C THR A 56 4.79 1.28 7.17
N LYS A 57 4.61 0.12 6.52
CA LYS A 57 4.06 0.01 5.16
C LYS A 57 2.56 0.28 5.15
N LYS A 58 1.85 -0.22 6.16
CA LYS A 58 0.43 0.07 6.40
C LYS A 58 0.18 1.58 6.50
N GLU A 59 0.97 2.29 7.33
CA GLU A 59 0.86 3.75 7.48
C GLU A 59 1.13 4.50 6.18
N ARG A 60 2.13 4.08 5.39
CA ARG A 60 2.42 4.68 4.08
C ARG A 60 1.26 4.57 3.11
N LEU A 61 0.62 3.40 3.04
CA LEU A 61 -0.53 3.17 2.18
C LEU A 61 -1.74 3.97 2.63
N ILE A 62 -1.97 4.08 3.94
CA ILE A 62 -3.02 4.93 4.51
C ILE A 62 -2.79 6.40 4.13
N ASN A 63 -1.56 6.90 4.26
CA ASN A 63 -1.22 8.28 3.94
C ASN A 63 -1.35 8.54 2.42
N ALA A 64 -0.84 7.63 1.58
CA ALA A 64 -0.99 7.73 0.14
C ALA A 64 -2.47 7.78 -0.28
N LEU A 65 -3.32 6.94 0.31
CA LEU A 65 -4.76 6.95 0.05
C LEU A 65 -5.43 8.24 0.56
N LYS A 66 -4.99 8.76 1.71
CA LYS A 66 -5.51 10.01 2.28
C LYS A 66 -5.15 11.24 1.46
N GLU A 67 -3.91 11.31 0.95
CA GLU A 67 -3.35 12.49 0.29
C GLU A 67 -3.58 12.47 -1.23
N GLY A 68 -3.43 11.29 -1.85
CA GLY A 68 -3.51 11.11 -3.31
C GLY A 68 -4.67 10.24 -3.79
N GLY A 69 -5.52 9.73 -2.89
CA GLY A 69 -6.65 8.87 -3.25
C GLY A 69 -6.23 7.53 -3.84
N GLN A 70 -7.15 6.88 -4.56
CA GLN A 70 -6.87 5.61 -5.24
C GLN A 70 -5.76 5.77 -6.30
N GLY A 71 -5.68 6.92 -6.98
CA GLY A 71 -4.71 7.15 -8.05
C GLY A 71 -3.26 7.00 -7.60
N ALA A 72 -2.93 7.38 -6.36
CA ALA A 72 -1.58 7.23 -5.82
C ALA A 72 -1.15 5.77 -5.57
N ILE A 73 -2.08 4.82 -5.55
CA ILE A 73 -1.82 3.40 -5.31
C ILE A 73 -1.99 2.60 -6.60
N GLU A 74 -2.91 3.03 -7.48
CA GLU A 74 -3.21 2.39 -8.77
C GLU A 74 -1.98 2.20 -9.66
N GLU A 75 -1.04 3.15 -9.65
CA GLU A 75 0.20 3.07 -10.43
C GLU A 75 1.08 1.85 -10.09
N PHE A 76 0.85 1.21 -8.94
CA PHE A 76 1.69 0.13 -8.41
C PHE A 76 0.97 -1.23 -8.29
N LEU A 77 -0.30 -1.31 -8.70
CA LEU A 77 -1.12 -2.52 -8.56
C LEU A 77 -1.68 -2.99 -9.89
N ASP A 78 -1.75 -4.31 -10.08
CA ASP A 78 -2.53 -4.89 -11.17
C ASP A 78 -4.04 -4.66 -10.88
N ASN A 79 -4.80 -4.33 -11.93
CA ASN A 79 -6.25 -4.08 -11.87
C ASN A 79 -7.08 -5.06 -11.02
N PRO A 80 -6.89 -6.39 -11.07
CA PRO A 80 -7.69 -7.32 -10.24
C PRO A 80 -7.48 -7.12 -8.73
N TYR A 81 -6.31 -6.64 -8.29
CA TYR A 81 -6.00 -6.47 -6.87
C TYR A 81 -6.30 -5.05 -6.38
N LEU A 82 -6.44 -4.08 -7.27
CA LEU A 82 -6.62 -2.67 -6.92
C LEU A 82 -7.82 -2.45 -6.00
N ASN A 83 -9.02 -2.84 -6.42
CA ASN A 83 -10.25 -2.63 -5.64
C ASN A 83 -10.18 -3.30 -4.27
N VAL A 84 -9.59 -4.49 -4.20
CA VAL A 84 -9.42 -5.25 -2.96
C VAL A 84 -8.42 -4.55 -2.03
N ALA A 85 -7.27 -4.14 -2.55
CA ALA A 85 -6.26 -3.42 -1.79
C ALA A 85 -6.81 -2.10 -1.23
N ILE A 86 -7.55 -1.32 -2.02
CA ILE A 86 -8.18 -0.08 -1.56
C ILE A 86 -9.16 -0.34 -0.41
N ARG A 87 -10.02 -1.37 -0.49
CA ARG A 87 -10.93 -1.75 0.61
C ARG A 87 -10.19 -2.15 1.88
N ILE A 88 -9.08 -2.89 1.74
CA ILE A 88 -8.23 -3.27 2.88
C ILE A 88 -7.66 -2.02 3.56
N ILE A 89 -7.12 -1.08 2.77
CA ILE A 89 -6.52 0.16 3.27
C ILE A 89 -7.57 1.07 3.91
N GLU A 90 -8.75 1.23 3.30
CA GLU A 90 -9.89 1.94 3.90
C GLU A 90 -10.31 1.30 5.23
N GLY A 91 -10.35 -0.02 5.29
CA GLY A 91 -10.64 -0.75 6.52
C GLY A 91 -9.60 -0.53 7.63
N TRP A 92 -8.39 -0.06 7.32
CA TRP A 92 -7.42 0.33 8.33
C TRP A 92 -7.61 1.74 8.86
N ARG A 93 -8.16 2.64 8.03
CA ARG A 93 -8.47 4.03 8.40
C ARG A 93 -9.68 4.12 9.32
N ASN A 94 -10.66 3.25 9.07
CA ASN A 94 -11.92 3.20 9.81
C ASN A 94 -12.03 1.82 10.51
N PRO A 95 -11.38 1.64 11.67
CA PRO A 95 -11.40 0.39 12.41
C PRO A 95 -12.80 0.03 12.96
#